data_AF-A0A3P8Y708-F1
#
_entry.id   AF-A0A3P8Y708-F1
#
_cell.length_a   1.000
_cell.length_b   1.000
_cell.length_c   1.000
_cell.angle_alpha   90.00
_cell.angle_beta   90.00
_cell.angle_gamma   90.00
#
_symmetry.space_group_name_H-M   'P 1'
#
loop_
_entity.id
_entity.type
_entity.pdbx_description
1 polymer ?
#
loop_
_entity_poly.entity_id
_entity_poly.type
_entity_poly.pdbx_seq_one_letter_code
_entity_poly.pdbx_strand_id
1 'polypeptide(L)'
;LLLLLLQGRGCSQSATRCFNAASITISVVAILNLVVCILTILVGVPGNGLVIWITGLKMKKTVNTTWYLSLAVSDFIICVALPLFYIIVNFTEVCIFWLFTCYFTIALIFISMFSSVILLVIISVDHCVSVTFPVWSQNNRTIDMASIVVILTWVLSVALNTRFMFVGGMDMEMIIWNQFIGGFAVPFLIIFFCYSVTMRRLRTRQMISVSPKSLRVMTALITMFFICWLPLHVFMLFSEYRIYYNPVKDIGLLVGVILATVHSFLRPVLYVCMGNNDTQFSSMPSYRVFLSWCTGSVRETGNTHSHFHLN
;
A
#
# COMPACT_ATOMS: atom_id res chain seq x y z
N LEU A 1 15.01 4.63 16.68
CA LEU A 1 14.55 5.14 18.00
C LEU A 1 13.75 4.07 18.77
N LEU A 2 12.69 3.51 18.18
CA LEU A 2 11.83 2.47 18.78
C LEU A 2 12.56 1.15 19.14
N LEU A 3 13.52 0.70 18.32
CA LEU A 3 14.33 -0.51 18.59
C LEU A 3 15.52 -0.25 19.53
N LEU A 4 16.08 0.96 19.49
CA LEU A 4 17.19 1.38 20.34
C LEU A 4 16.78 1.53 21.82
N LEU A 5 15.50 1.78 22.09
CA LEU A 5 14.97 1.91 23.46
C LEU A 5 14.56 0.56 24.09
N LEU A 6 14.38 -0.51 23.30
CA LEU A 6 14.12 -1.86 23.82
C LEU A 6 15.39 -2.56 24.36
N GLN A 7 16.59 -2.01 24.12
CA GLN A 7 17.86 -2.68 24.42
C GLN A 7 18.62 -2.21 25.67
N GLY A 8 18.09 -1.25 26.45
CA GLY A 8 18.60 -0.82 27.78
C GLY A 8 20.03 -1.24 28.18
N ARG A 9 21.09 -0.63 27.60
CA ARG A 9 22.47 -0.88 28.05
C ARG A 9 23.31 0.38 28.14
N GLY A 10 23.95 0.52 29.31
CA GLY A 10 24.83 1.61 29.72
C GLY A 10 26.22 1.62 29.09
N CYS A 11 26.93 2.71 29.38
CA CYS A 11 28.08 3.29 28.68
C CYS A 11 29.44 2.63 29.02
N SER A 12 30.38 2.56 28.05
CA SER A 12 31.82 2.38 28.31
C SER A 12 32.71 2.98 27.19
N GLN A 13 33.89 3.45 27.60
CA GLN A 13 34.68 4.58 27.07
C GLN A 13 35.52 4.37 25.78
N SER A 14 35.38 3.27 25.05
CA SER A 14 35.93 3.15 23.67
C SER A 14 35.00 3.79 22.62
N ALA A 15 34.04 4.59 23.10
CA ALA A 15 32.82 4.96 22.41
C ALA A 15 32.97 6.09 21.39
N THR A 16 33.96 6.98 21.42
CA THR A 16 33.85 8.28 20.72
C THR A 16 33.75 8.21 19.19
N ARG A 17 34.42 7.26 18.52
CA ARG A 17 34.30 7.09 17.04
C ARG A 17 33.05 6.28 16.63
N CYS A 18 32.72 5.23 17.37
CA CYS A 18 31.48 4.46 17.16
C CYS A 18 30.22 5.26 17.54
N PHE A 19 30.31 6.13 18.55
CA PHE A 19 29.27 7.04 19.01
C PHE A 19 29.04 8.16 18.00
N ASN A 20 30.09 8.71 17.38
CA ASN A 20 29.93 9.69 16.30
C ASN A 20 29.36 9.08 15.02
N ALA A 21 29.82 7.88 14.61
CA ALA A 21 29.24 7.21 13.45
C ALA A 21 27.78 6.75 13.70
N ALA A 22 27.48 6.24 14.90
CA ALA A 22 26.11 5.87 15.29
C ALA A 22 25.21 7.10 15.44
N SER A 23 25.70 8.22 16.01
CA SER A 23 24.92 9.46 16.16
C SER A 23 24.62 10.12 14.80
N ILE A 24 25.58 10.15 13.89
CA ILE A 24 25.38 10.62 12.50
C ILE A 24 24.35 9.73 11.81
N THR A 25 24.48 8.42 11.91
CA THR A 25 23.55 7.48 11.27
C THR A 25 22.13 7.63 11.82
N ILE A 26 21.97 7.75 13.13
CA ILE A 26 20.68 8.01 13.78
C ILE A 26 20.08 9.35 13.29
N SER A 27 20.91 10.39 13.17
CA SER A 27 20.48 11.72 12.72
C SER A 27 20.03 11.72 11.26
N VAL A 28 20.81 11.11 10.36
CA VAL A 28 20.46 10.97 8.94
C VAL A 28 19.14 10.23 8.79
N VAL A 29 18.96 9.13 9.52
CA VAL A 29 17.74 8.33 9.41
C VAL A 29 16.52 9.04 10.00
N ALA A 30 16.69 9.80 11.08
CA ALA A 30 15.62 10.64 11.62
C ALA A 30 15.19 11.73 10.61
N ILE A 31 16.15 12.36 9.93
CA ILE A 31 15.87 13.33 8.86
C ILE A 31 15.14 12.65 7.69
N LEU A 32 15.60 11.47 7.24
CA LEU A 32 14.94 10.72 6.18
C LEU A 32 13.49 10.36 6.55
N ASN A 33 13.26 9.86 7.75
CA ASN A 33 11.92 9.54 8.23
C ASN A 33 11.02 10.80 8.31
N LEU A 34 11.57 11.94 8.75
CA LEU A 34 10.85 13.22 8.76
C LEU A 34 10.48 13.67 7.34
N VAL A 35 11.42 13.61 6.40
CA VAL A 35 11.17 13.94 4.98
C VAL A 35 10.06 13.07 4.41
N VAL A 36 10.11 11.76 4.69
CA VAL A 36 9.10 10.79 4.23
C VAL A 36 7.73 11.07 4.86
N CYS A 37 7.67 11.43 6.15
CA CYS A 37 6.43 11.88 6.78
C CYS A 37 5.86 13.13 6.11
N ILE A 38 6.69 14.14 5.81
CA ILE A 38 6.26 15.36 5.12
C ILE A 38 5.72 15.01 3.72
N LEU A 39 6.44 14.20 2.94
CA LEU A 39 5.98 13.75 1.63
C LEU A 39 4.67 12.94 1.70
N THR A 40 4.52 12.11 2.73
CA THR A 40 3.30 11.33 2.98
C THR A 40 2.10 12.24 3.23
N ILE A 41 2.27 13.32 4.01
CA ILE A 41 1.21 14.32 4.21
C ILE A 41 0.93 15.08 2.91
N LEU A 42 1.97 15.59 2.26
CA LEU A 42 1.82 16.49 1.11
C LEU A 42 1.34 15.79 -0.17
N VAL A 43 1.68 14.51 -0.36
CA VAL A 43 1.34 13.74 -1.56
C VAL A 43 0.31 12.67 -1.25
N GLY A 44 0.52 11.90 -0.17
CA GLY A 44 -0.29 10.75 0.17
C GLY A 44 -1.71 11.11 0.60
N VAL A 45 -1.88 12.09 1.50
CA VAL A 45 -3.20 12.52 1.97
C VAL A 45 -4.05 13.13 0.85
N PRO A 46 -3.61 14.18 0.12
CA PRO A 46 -4.43 14.75 -0.95
C PRO A 46 -4.58 13.77 -2.13
N GLY A 47 -3.52 13.03 -2.49
CA GLY A 47 -3.56 12.08 -3.58
C GLY A 47 -4.57 10.95 -3.35
N ASN A 48 -4.48 10.26 -2.22
CA ASN A 48 -5.42 9.18 -1.89
C ASN A 48 -6.82 9.72 -1.58
N GLY A 49 -6.93 10.87 -0.90
CA GLY A 49 -8.21 11.54 -0.66
C GLY A 49 -8.95 11.91 -1.95
N LEU A 50 -8.23 12.38 -2.96
CA LEU A 50 -8.77 12.68 -4.28
C LEU A 50 -9.21 11.40 -5.02
N VAL A 51 -8.43 10.31 -4.95
CA VAL A 51 -8.85 9.01 -5.49
C VAL A 51 -10.14 8.53 -4.82
N ILE A 52 -10.27 8.64 -3.50
CA ILE A 52 -11.48 8.29 -2.75
C ILE A 52 -12.67 9.14 -3.21
N TRP A 53 -12.52 10.47 -3.26
CA TRP A 53 -13.56 11.39 -3.69
C TRP A 53 -14.09 11.02 -5.09
N ILE A 54 -13.16 10.81 -6.00
CA ILE A 54 -13.45 10.52 -7.39
C ILE A 54 -14.14 9.16 -7.56
N THR A 55 -13.56 8.10 -6.99
CA THR A 55 -14.05 6.73 -7.16
C THR A 55 -15.34 6.47 -6.37
N GLY A 56 -15.53 7.16 -5.24
CA GLY A 56 -16.70 7.02 -4.39
C GLY A 56 -17.89 7.89 -4.81
N LEU A 57 -17.65 9.12 -5.29
CA LEU A 57 -18.73 10.11 -5.49
C LEU A 57 -18.91 10.57 -6.95
N LYS A 58 -17.88 10.50 -7.80
CA LYS A 58 -17.95 11.00 -9.19
C LYS A 58 -18.06 9.91 -10.24
N MET A 59 -17.55 8.70 -9.98
CA MET A 59 -17.63 7.57 -10.91
C MET A 59 -18.85 6.70 -10.66
N LYS A 60 -19.38 6.09 -11.72
CA LYS A 60 -20.34 4.99 -11.60
C LYS A 60 -19.66 3.85 -10.81
N LYS A 61 -20.36 3.33 -9.80
CA LYS A 61 -19.86 2.18 -9.04
C LYS A 61 -19.76 0.97 -9.96
N THR A 62 -18.58 0.36 -9.97
CA THR A 62 -18.23 -0.87 -10.68
C THR A 62 -17.34 -1.73 -9.79
N VAL A 63 -17.17 -3.01 -10.12
CA VAL A 63 -16.29 -3.90 -9.37
C VAL A 63 -14.84 -3.38 -9.30
N ASN A 64 -14.31 -2.89 -10.43
CA ASN A 64 -12.97 -2.27 -10.47
C ASN A 64 -12.84 -1.04 -9.57
N THR A 65 -13.82 -0.14 -9.57
CA THR A 65 -13.78 1.05 -8.71
C THR A 65 -13.86 0.68 -7.23
N THR A 66 -14.55 -0.41 -6.88
CA THR A 66 -14.61 -0.90 -5.49
C THR A 66 -13.24 -1.38 -4.99
N TRP A 67 -12.48 -2.11 -5.83
CA TRP A 67 -11.11 -2.54 -5.49
C TRP A 67 -10.17 -1.35 -5.27
N TYR A 68 -10.17 -0.39 -6.20
CA TYR A 68 -9.32 0.80 -6.11
C TYR A 68 -9.72 1.73 -4.97
N LEU A 69 -11.02 1.85 -4.69
CA LEU A 69 -11.51 2.62 -3.54
C LEU A 69 -10.99 2.00 -2.23
N SER A 70 -11.07 0.68 -2.06
CA SER A 70 -10.56 0.02 -0.86
C SER A 70 -9.04 0.18 -0.69
N LEU A 71 -8.27 0.11 -1.79
CA LEU A 71 -6.83 0.40 -1.75
C LEU A 71 -6.57 1.84 -1.28
N ALA A 72 -7.24 2.82 -1.90
CA ALA A 72 -7.06 4.23 -1.55
C ALA A 72 -7.46 4.55 -0.10
N VAL A 73 -8.52 3.91 0.42
CA VAL A 73 -8.93 4.02 1.83
C VAL A 73 -7.83 3.48 2.76
N SER A 74 -7.25 2.31 2.45
CA SER A 74 -6.17 1.73 3.25
C SER A 74 -4.92 2.62 3.28
N ASP A 75 -4.53 3.16 2.13
CA ASP A 75 -3.37 4.04 2.04
C ASP A 75 -3.64 5.39 2.71
N PHE A 76 -4.84 5.95 2.58
CA PHE A 76 -5.23 7.20 3.25
C PHE A 76 -5.15 7.08 4.77
N ILE A 77 -5.69 5.98 5.35
CA ILE A 77 -5.62 5.71 6.79
C ILE A 77 -4.16 5.76 7.26
N ILE A 78 -3.25 5.10 6.55
CA ILE A 78 -1.82 5.08 6.90
C ILE A 78 -1.14 6.43 6.68
N CYS A 79 -1.50 7.15 5.62
CA CYS A 79 -0.92 8.47 5.34
C CYS A 79 -1.26 9.49 6.44
N VAL A 80 -2.42 9.36 7.08
CA VAL A 80 -2.82 10.20 8.21
C VAL A 80 -2.25 9.66 9.53
N ALA A 81 -2.33 8.35 9.76
CA ALA A 81 -1.93 7.74 11.01
C ALA A 81 -0.42 7.87 11.30
N LEU A 82 0.45 7.58 10.31
CA LEU A 82 1.90 7.53 10.55
C LEU A 82 2.49 8.87 11.00
N PRO A 83 2.25 9.99 10.31
CA PRO A 83 2.83 11.27 10.72
C PRO A 83 2.23 11.78 12.03
N LEU A 84 0.93 11.54 12.25
CA LEU A 84 0.24 11.91 13.49
C LEU A 84 0.85 11.16 14.69
N PHE A 85 1.05 9.85 14.57
CA PHE A 85 1.66 9.06 15.64
C PHE A 85 3.14 9.38 15.82
N TYR A 86 3.86 9.69 14.74
CA TYR A 86 5.23 10.18 14.83
C TYR A 86 5.33 11.49 15.64
N ILE A 87 4.43 12.46 15.42
CA ILE A 87 4.38 13.70 16.20
C ILE A 87 4.03 13.40 17.66
N ILE A 88 2.96 12.63 17.91
CA ILE A 88 2.53 12.29 19.27
C ILE A 88 3.66 11.70 20.10
N VAL A 89 4.38 10.76 19.52
CA VAL A 89 5.58 10.12 20.06
C VAL A 89 6.61 11.21 20.41
N ASN A 90 7.05 12.03 19.47
CA ASN A 90 8.12 13.00 19.75
C ASN A 90 7.75 14.13 20.75
N PHE A 91 6.46 14.44 20.93
CA PHE A 91 6.01 15.58 21.74
C PHE A 91 5.38 15.22 23.09
N THR A 92 5.12 13.93 23.37
CA THR A 92 4.47 13.51 24.62
C THR A 92 5.45 12.70 25.47
N GLU A 93 5.76 13.09 26.70
CA GLU A 93 6.72 12.36 27.56
C GLU A 93 6.08 11.20 28.37
N VAL A 94 4.81 10.86 28.10
CA VAL A 94 4.05 9.89 28.90
C VAL A 94 4.28 8.45 28.40
N CYS A 95 5.02 7.67 29.18
CA CYS A 95 5.48 6.30 28.85
C CYS A 95 4.37 5.33 28.41
N ILE A 96 3.22 5.32 29.10
CA ILE A 96 2.11 4.39 28.79
C ILE A 96 1.45 4.72 27.44
N PHE A 97 1.20 6.00 27.19
CA PHE A 97 0.59 6.46 25.95
C PHE A 97 1.51 6.23 24.74
N TRP A 98 2.82 6.34 24.95
CA TRP A 98 3.85 6.02 23.98
C TRP A 98 3.82 4.56 23.54
N LEU A 99 3.76 3.64 24.50
CA LEU A 99 3.78 2.21 24.23
C LEU A 99 2.52 1.79 23.45
N PHE A 100 1.35 2.29 23.85
CA PHE A 100 0.10 2.07 23.13
C PHE A 100 0.17 2.58 21.68
N THR A 101 0.64 3.82 21.51
CA THR A 101 0.76 4.45 20.18
C THR A 101 1.69 3.67 19.26
N CYS A 102 2.80 3.15 19.79
CA CYS A 102 3.74 2.31 19.08
C CYS A 102 3.09 1.00 18.58
N TYR A 103 2.48 0.22 19.47
CA TYR A 103 1.83 -1.04 19.11
C TYR A 103 0.69 -0.83 18.12
N PHE A 104 -0.11 0.21 18.33
CA PHE A 104 -1.21 0.55 17.44
C PHE A 104 -0.72 0.94 16.04
N THR A 105 0.36 1.72 15.96
CA THR A 105 0.98 2.10 14.67
C THR A 105 1.49 0.88 13.92
N ILE A 106 2.18 -0.04 14.60
CA ILE A 106 2.67 -1.29 14.01
C ILE A 106 1.49 -2.13 13.50
N ALA A 107 0.43 -2.27 14.30
CA ALA A 107 -0.77 -3.00 13.90
C ALA A 107 -1.42 -2.40 12.64
N LEU A 108 -1.54 -1.07 12.56
CA LEU A 108 -2.07 -0.40 11.38
C LEU A 108 -1.21 -0.66 10.13
N ILE A 109 0.11 -0.57 10.24
CA ILE A 109 1.04 -0.84 9.12
C ILE A 109 0.78 -2.24 8.56
N PHE A 110 0.73 -3.26 9.42
CA PHE A 110 0.50 -4.64 8.98
C PHE A 110 -0.92 -4.89 8.48
N ILE A 111 -1.95 -4.29 9.09
CA ILE A 111 -3.33 -4.38 8.59
C ILE A 111 -3.42 -3.78 7.18
N SER A 112 -2.79 -2.63 6.95
CA SER A 112 -2.76 -1.99 5.63
C SER A 112 -1.97 -2.81 4.60
N MET A 113 -0.88 -3.44 5.02
CA MET A 113 -0.11 -4.38 4.22
C MET A 113 -0.97 -5.56 3.76
N PHE A 114 -1.60 -6.26 4.71
CA PHE A 114 -2.43 -7.43 4.42
C PHE A 114 -3.63 -7.07 3.55
N SER A 115 -4.31 -5.96 3.86
CA SER A 115 -5.45 -5.49 3.06
C SER A 115 -5.01 -5.20 1.63
N SER A 116 -3.89 -4.48 1.46
CA SER A 116 -3.32 -4.16 0.16
C SER A 116 -2.94 -5.40 -0.64
N VAL A 117 -2.23 -6.36 -0.04
CA VAL A 117 -1.73 -7.53 -0.78
C VAL A 117 -2.85 -8.50 -1.13
N ILE A 118 -3.82 -8.71 -0.23
CA ILE A 118 -4.99 -9.53 -0.49
C ILE A 118 -5.82 -8.91 -1.63
N LEU A 119 -6.00 -7.58 -1.63
CA LEU A 119 -6.65 -6.89 -2.75
C LEU A 119 -5.88 -7.03 -4.06
N LEU A 120 -4.54 -6.97 -4.05
CA LEU A 120 -3.74 -7.21 -5.27
C LEU A 120 -3.89 -8.65 -5.79
N VAL A 121 -4.00 -9.63 -4.90
CA VAL A 121 -4.34 -11.01 -5.26
C VAL A 121 -5.72 -11.08 -5.89
N ILE A 122 -6.73 -10.47 -5.25
CA ILE A 122 -8.11 -10.45 -5.76
C ILE A 122 -8.18 -9.78 -7.14
N ILE A 123 -7.54 -8.62 -7.33
CA ILE A 123 -7.48 -7.93 -8.63
C ILE A 123 -6.81 -8.81 -9.68
N SER A 124 -5.74 -9.52 -9.33
CA SER A 124 -5.03 -10.42 -10.25
C SER A 124 -5.87 -11.63 -10.65
N VAL A 125 -6.60 -12.21 -9.69
CA VAL A 125 -7.53 -13.33 -9.92
C VAL A 125 -8.72 -12.86 -10.76
N ASP A 126 -9.34 -11.74 -10.41
CA ASP A 126 -10.46 -11.13 -11.14
C ASP A 126 -10.07 -10.85 -12.61
N HIS A 127 -8.88 -10.28 -12.84
CA HIS A 127 -8.36 -10.09 -14.18
C HIS A 127 -8.12 -11.42 -14.92
N CYS A 128 -7.54 -12.41 -14.24
CA CYS A 128 -7.35 -13.75 -14.81
C CYS A 128 -8.70 -14.38 -15.21
N VAL A 129 -9.71 -14.30 -14.36
CA VAL A 129 -11.05 -14.85 -14.61
C VAL A 129 -11.74 -14.13 -15.76
N SER A 130 -11.70 -12.80 -15.82
CA SER A 130 -12.27 -12.02 -16.93
C SER A 130 -11.64 -12.38 -18.28
N VAL A 131 -10.34 -12.70 -18.33
CA VAL A 131 -9.64 -13.08 -19.58
C VAL A 131 -9.88 -14.55 -19.94
N THR A 132 -10.01 -15.43 -18.95
CA THR A 132 -10.14 -16.88 -19.20
C THR A 132 -11.59 -17.28 -19.46
N PHE A 133 -12.54 -16.63 -18.77
CA PHE A 133 -13.98 -16.94 -18.77
C PHE A 133 -14.83 -15.65 -18.92
N PRO A 134 -14.83 -15.00 -20.10
CA PRO A 134 -15.46 -13.69 -20.29
C PRO A 134 -16.99 -13.72 -20.07
N VAL A 135 -17.69 -14.76 -20.52
CA VAL A 135 -19.15 -14.90 -20.37
C VAL A 135 -19.55 -15.01 -18.90
N TRP A 136 -18.85 -15.86 -18.14
CA TRP A 136 -19.07 -16.01 -16.70
C TRP A 136 -18.78 -14.70 -15.97
N SER A 137 -17.66 -14.05 -16.32
CA SER A 137 -17.28 -12.77 -15.71
C SER A 137 -18.26 -11.65 -16.02
N GLN A 138 -19.00 -11.70 -17.11
CA GLN A 138 -20.01 -10.68 -17.41
C GLN A 138 -21.30 -10.91 -16.61
N ASN A 139 -21.67 -12.17 -16.37
CA ASN A 139 -22.93 -12.52 -15.72
C ASN A 139 -22.86 -12.50 -14.19
N ASN A 140 -21.70 -12.84 -13.60
CA ASN A 140 -21.58 -13.05 -12.16
C ASN A 140 -20.82 -11.94 -11.41
N ARG A 141 -20.20 -11.01 -12.13
CA ARG A 141 -19.37 -9.94 -11.54
C ARG A 141 -20.23 -8.76 -11.12
N THR A 142 -20.76 -8.84 -9.90
CA THR A 142 -21.62 -7.79 -9.32
C THR A 142 -20.90 -6.95 -8.27
N ILE A 143 -21.39 -5.73 -8.04
CA ILE A 143 -20.82 -4.77 -7.09
C ILE A 143 -21.00 -5.26 -5.64
N ASP A 144 -22.09 -5.96 -5.35
CA ASP A 144 -22.38 -6.47 -4.01
C ASP A 144 -21.38 -7.56 -3.61
N MET A 145 -21.09 -8.49 -4.51
CA MET A 145 -20.06 -9.51 -4.30
C MET A 145 -18.68 -8.87 -4.09
N ALA A 146 -18.35 -7.84 -4.88
CA ALA A 146 -17.11 -7.10 -4.69
C ALA A 146 -17.03 -6.42 -3.32
N SER A 147 -18.12 -5.83 -2.86
CA SER A 147 -18.20 -5.17 -1.56
C SER A 147 -18.05 -6.16 -0.39
N ILE A 148 -18.67 -7.34 -0.49
CA ILE A 148 -18.51 -8.44 0.47
C ILE A 148 -17.04 -8.88 0.52
N VAL A 149 -16.40 -9.08 -0.63
CA VAL A 149 -15.00 -9.48 -0.72
C VAL A 149 -14.07 -8.44 -0.08
N VAL A 150 -14.34 -7.14 -0.26
CA VAL A 150 -13.60 -6.06 0.43
C VAL A 150 -13.77 -6.19 1.94
N ILE A 151 -14.99 -6.32 2.45
CA ILE A 151 -15.24 -6.44 3.90
C ILE A 151 -14.50 -7.65 4.48
N LEU A 152 -14.59 -8.81 3.81
CA LEU A 152 -13.86 -10.02 4.21
C LEU A 152 -12.35 -9.81 4.21
N THR A 153 -11.82 -9.05 3.26
CA THR A 153 -10.39 -8.72 3.19
C THR A 153 -9.95 -7.91 4.41
N TRP A 154 -10.72 -6.90 4.82
CA TRP A 154 -10.42 -6.11 6.01
C TRP A 154 -10.50 -6.96 7.29
N VAL A 155 -11.55 -7.76 7.43
CA VAL A 155 -11.71 -8.67 8.57
C VAL A 155 -10.55 -9.66 8.65
N LEU A 156 -10.17 -10.27 7.52
CA LEU A 156 -9.05 -11.20 7.46
C LEU A 156 -7.71 -10.51 7.79
N SER A 157 -7.50 -9.29 7.30
CA SER A 157 -6.29 -8.51 7.59
C SER A 157 -6.15 -8.19 9.07
N VAL A 158 -7.26 -7.82 9.72
CA VAL A 158 -7.30 -7.60 11.18
C VAL A 158 -7.05 -8.91 11.90
N ALA A 159 -7.73 -10.00 11.54
CA ALA A 159 -7.59 -11.30 12.19
C ALA A 159 -6.15 -11.85 12.09
N LEU A 160 -5.51 -11.73 10.92
CA LEU A 160 -4.11 -12.13 10.71
C LEU A 160 -3.12 -11.30 11.52
N ASN A 161 -3.49 -10.11 11.97
CA ASN A 161 -2.63 -9.26 12.81
C ASN A 161 -2.95 -9.42 14.31
N THR A 162 -4.22 -9.43 14.69
CA THR A 162 -4.67 -9.49 16.10
C THR A 162 -4.56 -10.89 16.71
N ARG A 163 -4.67 -11.97 15.92
CA ARG A 163 -4.46 -13.34 16.40
C ARG A 163 -3.08 -13.54 17.02
N PHE A 164 -2.08 -12.75 16.61
CA PHE A 164 -0.72 -12.80 17.16
C PHE A 164 -0.50 -11.89 18.36
N MET A 165 -1.28 -10.83 18.52
CA MET A 165 -1.17 -9.95 19.69
C MET A 165 -1.93 -10.48 20.92
N PHE A 166 -3.00 -11.26 20.75
CA PHE A 166 -3.91 -11.63 21.86
C PHE A 166 -3.92 -13.12 22.24
N VAL A 167 -3.43 -14.03 21.40
CA VAL A 167 -3.23 -15.43 21.80
C VAL A 167 -1.89 -15.51 22.53
N GLY A 168 -1.93 -15.23 23.83
CA GLY A 168 -0.75 -15.18 24.70
C GLY A 168 0.01 -16.50 24.70
N GLY A 169 1.13 -16.54 23.97
CA GLY A 169 2.02 -17.71 23.96
C GLY A 169 2.75 -17.97 22.64
N MET A 170 2.62 -17.14 21.60
CA MET A 170 3.31 -17.40 20.32
C MET A 170 4.69 -16.74 20.27
N ASP A 171 5.69 -17.54 19.92
CA ASP A 171 7.06 -17.12 19.65
C ASP A 171 7.12 -16.05 18.55
N MET A 172 7.95 -15.01 18.74
CA MET A 172 8.16 -13.93 17.75
C MET A 172 8.53 -14.47 16.35
N GLU A 173 9.22 -15.61 16.31
CA GLU A 173 9.53 -16.34 15.09
C GLU A 173 8.27 -16.68 14.28
N MET A 174 7.24 -17.23 14.92
CA MET A 174 5.98 -17.58 14.25
C MET A 174 5.28 -16.35 13.69
N ILE A 175 5.38 -15.22 14.37
CA ILE A 175 4.79 -13.95 13.91
C ILE A 175 5.49 -13.50 12.62
N ILE A 176 6.82 -13.47 12.62
CA ILE A 176 7.62 -13.04 11.46
C ILE A 176 7.37 -13.96 10.27
N TRP A 177 7.37 -15.28 10.49
CA TRP A 177 7.08 -16.26 9.44
C TRP A 177 5.67 -16.15 8.89
N ASN A 178 4.66 -16.00 9.76
CA ASN A 178 3.29 -15.81 9.30
C ASN A 178 3.15 -14.52 8.47
N GLN A 179 3.77 -13.42 8.90
CA GLN A 179 3.78 -12.16 8.16
C GLN A 179 4.47 -12.30 6.80
N PHE A 180 5.59 -13.03 6.73
CA PHE A 180 6.27 -13.29 5.46
C PHE A 180 5.46 -14.19 4.54
N ILE A 181 4.91 -15.30 5.05
CA ILE A 181 4.15 -16.26 4.26
C ILE A 181 2.86 -15.61 3.74
N GLY A 182 2.07 -15.02 4.63
CA GLY A 182 0.77 -14.42 4.29
C GLY A 182 0.88 -13.06 3.61
N GLY A 183 1.91 -12.28 3.90
CA GLY A 183 2.12 -10.94 3.35
C GLY A 183 2.95 -10.90 2.08
N PHE A 184 3.76 -11.93 1.82
CA PHE A 184 4.72 -11.93 0.72
C PHE A 184 4.66 -13.22 -0.12
N ALA A 185 5.02 -14.38 0.43
CA ALA A 185 5.27 -15.58 -0.35
C ALA A 185 4.01 -16.15 -1.02
N VAL A 186 2.92 -16.36 -0.27
CA VAL A 186 1.66 -16.89 -0.81
C VAL A 186 1.04 -15.92 -1.82
N PRO A 187 0.88 -14.62 -1.52
CA PRO A 187 0.39 -13.67 -2.51
C PRO A 187 1.23 -13.59 -3.78
N PHE A 188 2.56 -13.60 -3.66
CA PHE A 188 3.46 -13.57 -4.80
C PHE A 188 3.24 -14.77 -5.73
N LEU A 189 3.15 -15.98 -5.19
CA LEU A 189 2.92 -17.20 -5.96
C LEU A 189 1.57 -17.16 -6.69
N ILE A 190 0.50 -16.74 -6.01
CA ILE A 190 -0.83 -16.63 -6.62
C ILE A 190 -0.83 -15.60 -7.74
N ILE A 191 -0.27 -14.41 -7.50
CA ILE A 191 -0.18 -13.33 -8.49
C ILE A 191 0.64 -13.79 -9.70
N PHE A 192 1.80 -14.42 -9.47
CA PHE A 192 2.66 -14.93 -10.54
C PHE A 192 1.93 -15.98 -11.41
N PHE A 193 1.19 -16.89 -10.78
CA PHE A 193 0.38 -17.87 -11.48
C PHE A 193 -0.73 -17.21 -12.31
N CYS A 194 -1.53 -16.32 -11.72
CA CYS A 194 -2.60 -15.60 -12.41
C CYS A 194 -2.08 -14.76 -13.59
N TYR A 195 -0.93 -14.11 -13.41
CA TYR A 195 -0.30 -13.32 -14.47
C TYR A 195 0.21 -14.20 -15.60
N SER A 196 0.81 -15.35 -15.28
CA SER A 196 1.27 -16.32 -16.27
C SER A 196 0.12 -16.85 -17.12
N VAL A 197 -1.02 -17.19 -16.49
CA VAL A 197 -2.24 -17.62 -17.20
C VAL A 197 -2.77 -16.50 -18.10
N THR A 198 -2.88 -15.29 -17.57
CA THR A 198 -3.33 -14.11 -18.31
C THR A 198 -2.46 -13.86 -19.54
N MET A 199 -1.14 -13.82 -19.37
CA MET A 199 -0.18 -13.60 -20.46
C MET A 199 -0.26 -14.69 -21.54
N ARG A 200 -0.30 -15.97 -21.13
CA ARG A 200 -0.44 -17.10 -22.06
C ARG A 200 -1.73 -16.99 -22.85
N ARG A 201 -2.85 -16.67 -22.20
CA ARG A 201 -4.17 -16.57 -22.83
C ARG A 201 -4.21 -15.44 -23.86
N LEU A 202 -3.65 -14.29 -23.52
CA LEU A 202 -3.54 -13.14 -24.43
C LEU A 202 -2.69 -13.44 -25.66
N ARG A 203 -1.54 -14.09 -25.46
CA ARG A 203 -0.63 -14.48 -26.55
C ARG A 203 -1.25 -15.53 -27.47
N THR A 204 -2.00 -16.49 -26.91
CA THR A 204 -2.57 -17.61 -27.67
C THR A 204 -3.80 -17.20 -28.48
N ARG A 205 -4.63 -16.30 -27.95
CA ARG A 205 -5.95 -15.99 -28.53
C ARG A 205 -5.96 -14.74 -29.43
N GLN A 206 -4.83 -14.04 -29.58
CA GLN A 206 -4.78 -12.71 -30.22
C GLN A 206 -5.98 -11.85 -29.79
N MET A 207 -6.33 -11.86 -28.50
CA MET A 207 -7.51 -11.14 -28.02
C MET A 207 -7.22 -9.64 -28.03
N ILE A 208 -7.54 -9.01 -29.16
CA ILE A 208 -7.47 -7.56 -29.41
C ILE A 208 -8.31 -6.77 -28.38
N SER A 209 -9.21 -7.42 -27.63
CA SER A 209 -10.13 -6.78 -26.69
C SER A 209 -9.57 -6.51 -25.28
N VAL A 210 -8.45 -7.13 -24.87
CA VAL A 210 -7.85 -6.86 -23.55
C VAL A 210 -6.76 -5.81 -23.70
N SER A 211 -7.01 -4.65 -23.11
CA SER A 211 -6.11 -3.50 -23.18
C SER A 211 -4.76 -3.84 -22.53
N PRO A 212 -3.62 -3.76 -23.26
CA PRO A 212 -2.28 -3.90 -22.68
C PRO A 212 -2.00 -2.86 -21.58
N LYS A 213 -2.84 -1.83 -21.48
CA LYS A 213 -2.78 -0.75 -20.49
C LYS A 213 -3.26 -1.23 -19.11
N SER A 214 -4.31 -2.07 -19.05
CA SER A 214 -4.80 -2.65 -17.79
C SER A 214 -3.74 -3.53 -17.13
N LEU A 215 -3.04 -4.32 -17.93
CA LEU A 215 -1.90 -5.15 -17.48
C LEU A 215 -0.73 -4.31 -17.00
N ARG A 216 -0.42 -3.21 -17.70
CA ARG A 216 0.63 -2.29 -17.28
C ARG A 216 0.34 -1.75 -15.88
N VAL A 217 -0.90 -1.30 -15.61
CA VAL A 217 -1.33 -0.80 -14.28
C VAL A 217 -1.15 -1.87 -13.21
N MET A 218 -1.66 -3.06 -13.48
CA MET A 218 -1.56 -4.16 -12.54
C MET A 218 -0.10 -4.52 -12.24
N THR A 219 0.74 -4.66 -13.28
CA THR A 219 2.18 -4.95 -13.13
C THR A 219 2.90 -3.86 -12.34
N ALA A 220 2.61 -2.59 -12.59
CA ALA A 220 3.24 -1.47 -11.88
C ALA A 220 2.86 -1.48 -10.39
N LEU A 221 1.58 -1.69 -10.06
CA LEU A 221 1.09 -1.79 -8.68
C LEU A 221 1.70 -2.98 -7.91
N ILE A 222 1.76 -4.16 -8.56
CA ILE A 222 2.35 -5.38 -7.99
C ILE A 222 3.84 -5.18 -7.72
N THR A 223 4.57 -4.67 -8.71
CA THR A 223 6.03 -4.50 -8.62
C THR A 223 6.39 -3.51 -7.52
N MET A 224 5.68 -2.39 -7.46
CA MET A 224 5.87 -1.37 -6.44
C MET A 224 5.54 -1.89 -5.03
N PHE A 225 4.47 -2.68 -4.86
CA PHE A 225 4.19 -3.34 -3.58
C PHE A 225 5.37 -4.21 -3.13
N PHE A 226 5.78 -5.19 -3.95
CA PHE A 226 6.82 -6.12 -3.53
C PHE A 226 8.18 -5.44 -3.32
N ILE A 227 8.56 -4.46 -4.14
CA ILE A 227 9.82 -3.70 -3.96
C ILE A 227 9.83 -2.93 -2.64
N CYS A 228 8.72 -2.27 -2.29
CA CYS A 228 8.63 -1.48 -1.08
C CYS A 228 8.58 -2.33 0.20
N TRP A 229 7.91 -3.49 0.15
CA TRP A 229 7.69 -4.34 1.33
C TRP A 229 8.78 -5.42 1.52
N LEU A 230 9.47 -5.85 0.46
CA LEU A 230 10.52 -6.89 0.54
C LEU A 230 11.63 -6.55 1.55
N PRO A 231 12.20 -5.34 1.59
CA PRO A 231 13.29 -5.02 2.51
C PRO A 231 12.88 -5.20 3.97
N LEU A 232 11.65 -4.78 4.33
CA LEU A 232 11.11 -4.96 5.67
C LEU A 232 11.09 -6.44 6.08
N HIS A 233 10.52 -7.31 5.23
CA HIS A 233 10.46 -8.74 5.52
C HIS A 233 11.83 -9.42 5.61
N VAL A 234 12.74 -9.05 4.69
CA VAL A 234 14.11 -9.59 4.68
C VAL A 234 14.85 -9.24 5.97
N PHE A 235 14.79 -7.98 6.40
CA PHE A 235 15.43 -7.56 7.65
C PHE A 235 14.75 -8.13 8.90
N MET A 236 13.43 -8.34 8.89
CA MET A 236 12.73 -9.03 9.98
C MET A 236 13.18 -10.50 10.10
N LEU A 237 13.30 -11.22 8.98
CA LEU A 237 13.80 -12.60 8.99
C LEU A 237 15.26 -12.69 9.44
N PHE A 238 16.15 -11.83 8.92
CA PHE A 238 17.54 -11.82 9.35
C PHE A 238 17.73 -11.42 10.82
N SER A 239 16.85 -10.57 11.34
CA SER A 239 16.81 -10.18 12.75
C SER A 239 16.57 -11.38 13.67
N GLU A 240 15.78 -12.37 13.23
CA GLU A 240 15.49 -13.58 13.99
C GLU A 240 16.72 -14.50 14.08
N TYR A 241 17.40 -14.73 12.95
CA TYR A 241 18.56 -15.63 12.89
C TYR A 241 19.86 -15.09 13.50
N ARG A 242 19.83 -13.90 14.13
CA ARG A 242 21.00 -13.21 14.73
C ARG A 242 22.19 -13.06 13.78
N ILE A 243 21.95 -12.99 12.46
CA ILE A 243 22.99 -12.96 11.42
C ILE A 243 23.74 -11.61 11.39
N TYR A 244 23.17 -10.53 11.94
CA TYR A 244 23.76 -9.17 11.92
C TYR A 244 24.05 -8.60 13.33
N TYR A 245 25.18 -7.90 13.45
CA TYR A 245 25.49 -7.00 14.59
C TYR A 245 24.44 -5.86 14.68
N ASN A 246 24.14 -5.42 15.91
CA ASN A 246 23.05 -4.50 16.26
C ASN A 246 22.83 -3.27 15.32
N PRO A 247 23.84 -2.51 14.85
CA PRO A 247 23.56 -1.32 14.05
C PRO A 247 22.99 -1.63 12.65
N VAL A 248 23.46 -2.69 11.98
CA VAL A 248 23.01 -3.01 10.60
C VAL A 248 21.55 -3.47 10.60
N LYS A 249 21.16 -4.24 11.63
CA LYS A 249 19.78 -4.67 11.85
C LYS A 249 18.84 -3.48 12.05
N ASP A 250 19.19 -2.56 12.94
CA ASP A 250 18.34 -1.41 13.27
C ASP A 250 18.18 -0.46 12.07
N ILE A 251 19.27 -0.23 11.34
CA ILE A 251 19.24 0.58 10.11
C ILE A 251 18.40 -0.12 9.04
N GLY A 252 18.60 -1.41 8.81
CA GLY A 252 17.89 -2.18 7.80
C GLY A 252 16.38 -2.24 8.05
N LEU A 253 15.97 -2.52 9.29
CA LEU A 253 14.55 -2.55 9.67
C LEU A 253 13.90 -1.17 9.50
N LEU A 254 14.64 -0.10 9.81
CA LEU A 254 14.16 1.27 9.64
C LEU A 254 14.06 1.70 8.18
N VAL A 255 15.03 1.34 7.34
CA VAL A 255 14.94 1.50 5.88
C VAL A 255 13.75 0.71 5.33
N GLY A 256 13.52 -0.50 5.82
CA GLY A 256 12.35 -1.31 5.46
C GLY A 256 11.03 -0.64 5.80
N VAL A 257 10.91 -0.07 7.01
CA VAL A 257 9.72 0.70 7.40
C VAL A 257 9.55 1.92 6.49
N ILE A 258 10.62 2.70 6.25
CA ILE A 258 10.57 3.85 5.34
C ILE A 258 10.07 3.43 3.95
N LEU A 259 10.61 2.37 3.35
CA LEU A 259 10.17 1.91 2.04
C LEU A 259 8.71 1.44 2.04
N ALA A 260 8.26 0.76 3.10
CA ALA A 260 6.86 0.37 3.27
C ALA A 260 5.94 1.59 3.42
N THR A 261 6.39 2.69 4.04
CA THR A 261 5.62 3.95 4.09
C THR A 261 5.59 4.67 2.74
N VAL A 262 6.69 4.63 1.99
CA VAL A 262 6.79 5.22 0.65
C VAL A 262 5.76 4.64 -0.31
N HIS A 263 5.43 3.37 -0.14
CA HIS A 263 4.41 2.70 -0.93
C HIS A 263 3.03 3.41 -0.89
N SER A 264 2.56 3.92 0.25
CA SER A 264 1.21 4.48 0.34
C SER A 264 1.03 5.80 -0.43
N PHE A 265 2.08 6.63 -0.55
CA PHE A 265 2.01 7.89 -1.30
C PHE A 265 2.46 7.77 -2.76
N LEU A 266 3.17 6.70 -3.13
CA LEU A 266 3.57 6.46 -4.51
C LEU A 266 2.40 5.97 -5.38
N ARG A 267 1.32 5.40 -4.81
CA ARG A 267 0.18 4.90 -5.60
C ARG A 267 -0.54 6.01 -6.38
N PRO A 268 -0.92 7.16 -5.79
CA PRO A 268 -1.46 8.29 -6.55
C PRO A 268 -0.54 8.75 -7.68
N VAL A 269 0.77 8.84 -7.43
CA VAL A 269 1.76 9.23 -8.45
C VAL A 269 1.75 8.23 -9.61
N LEU A 270 1.71 6.94 -9.30
CA LEU A 270 1.66 5.87 -10.29
C LEU A 270 0.39 5.96 -11.14
N TYR A 271 -0.78 6.27 -10.57
CA TYR A 271 -1.99 6.49 -11.37
C TYR A 271 -1.88 7.65 -12.37
N VAL A 272 -1.15 8.71 -12.01
CA VAL A 272 -0.91 9.88 -12.87
C VAL A 272 0.09 9.56 -13.99
N CYS A 273 1.25 8.99 -13.63
CA CYS A 273 2.29 8.63 -14.59
C CYS A 273 1.77 7.69 -15.68
N MET A 274 0.84 6.80 -15.30
CA MET A 274 0.27 5.83 -16.22
C MET A 274 -0.82 6.41 -17.12
N GLY A 275 -1.50 7.48 -16.68
CA GLY A 275 -2.47 8.16 -17.53
C GLY A 275 -1.84 9.12 -18.56
N ASN A 276 -0.66 9.68 -18.28
CA ASN A 276 0.02 10.62 -19.19
C ASN A 276 0.52 9.96 -20.50
N ASN A 277 0.77 8.66 -20.47
CA ASN A 277 1.25 7.90 -21.63
C ASN A 277 0.12 7.27 -22.47
N ASP A 278 -1.15 7.47 -22.09
CA ASP A 278 -2.28 6.78 -22.71
C ASP A 278 -3.51 7.72 -22.86
N THR A 279 -3.71 8.22 -24.09
CA THR A 279 -4.77 9.16 -24.53
C THR A 279 -6.23 8.74 -24.29
N GLN A 280 -6.46 7.56 -23.71
CA GLN A 280 -7.79 7.01 -23.39
C GLN A 280 -8.00 6.84 -21.88
N PHE A 281 -6.95 6.78 -21.06
CA PHE A 281 -7.08 6.95 -19.61
C PHE A 281 -7.19 8.45 -19.27
N SER A 282 -6.65 9.30 -20.15
CA SER A 282 -6.89 10.74 -20.15
C SER A 282 -8.34 11.17 -20.35
N SER A 283 -9.23 10.26 -20.75
CA SER A 283 -10.66 10.51 -20.86
C SER A 283 -11.47 10.04 -19.65
N MET A 284 -10.87 9.34 -18.67
CA MET A 284 -11.55 9.06 -17.40
C MET A 284 -11.83 10.38 -16.68
N PRO A 285 -13.08 10.67 -16.28
CA PRO A 285 -13.44 11.92 -15.58
C PRO A 285 -12.57 12.17 -14.35
N SER A 286 -12.24 11.10 -13.63
CA SER A 286 -11.29 10.99 -12.52
C SER A 286 -9.93 11.60 -12.81
N TYR A 287 -9.33 11.16 -13.90
CA TYR A 287 -8.00 11.57 -14.29
C TYR A 287 -8.03 13.03 -14.78
N ARG A 288 -9.06 13.44 -15.53
CA ARG A 288 -9.19 14.84 -16.01
C ARG A 288 -9.35 15.83 -14.86
N VAL A 289 -10.11 15.48 -13.83
CA VAL A 289 -10.28 16.30 -12.63
C VAL A 289 -9.00 16.34 -11.79
N PHE A 290 -8.31 15.21 -11.65
CA PHE A 290 -7.01 15.14 -10.99
C PHE A 290 -5.96 16.01 -11.70
N LEU A 291 -5.88 15.93 -13.03
CA LEU A 291 -4.96 16.74 -13.83
C LEU A 291 -5.35 18.22 -13.85
N SER A 292 -6.64 18.54 -13.90
CA SER A 292 -7.16 19.92 -13.80
C SER A 292 -6.70 20.59 -12.50
N TRP A 293 -6.69 19.84 -11.39
CA TRP A 293 -6.18 20.31 -10.12
C TRP A 293 -4.64 20.46 -10.11
N CYS A 294 -3.89 19.47 -10.63
CA CYS A 294 -2.43 19.55 -10.73
C CYS A 294 -1.91 20.61 -11.71
N THR A 295 -2.68 20.97 -12.74
CA THR A 295 -2.27 21.94 -13.79
C THR A 295 -2.95 23.30 -13.65
N GLY A 296 -3.79 23.51 -12.62
CA GLY A 296 -4.55 24.75 -12.43
C GLY A 296 -5.55 25.07 -13.55
N SER A 297 -5.86 24.12 -14.44
CA SER A 297 -6.74 24.35 -15.58
C SER A 297 -8.17 23.95 -15.25
N VAL A 298 -8.94 24.88 -14.69
CA VAL A 298 -10.40 24.77 -14.63
C VAL A 298 -10.92 24.82 -16.07
N ARG A 299 -11.48 23.72 -16.57
CA ARG A 299 -12.22 23.73 -17.84
C ARG A 299 -13.63 23.23 -17.57
N GLU A 300 -14.55 24.17 -17.47
CA GLU A 300 -16.00 23.96 -17.44
C GLU A 300 -16.40 22.99 -18.57
N THR A 301 -16.93 21.82 -18.21
CA THR A 301 -17.65 20.98 -19.16
C THR A 301 -19.09 21.45 -19.20
N GLY A 302 -19.48 21.98 -20.38
CA GLY A 302 -20.73 22.66 -20.63
C GLY A 302 -22.01 21.85 -20.40
N ASN A 303 -23.04 22.63 -20.10
CA ASN A 303 -24.43 22.23 -20.03
C ASN A 303 -24.94 21.95 -21.46
N THR A 304 -25.17 20.68 -21.82
CA THR A 304 -25.94 20.35 -23.03
C THR A 304 -27.39 20.16 -22.61
N HIS A 305 -28.17 21.23 -22.69
CA HIS A 305 -29.63 21.13 -22.69
C HIS A 305 -30.09 20.58 -24.04
N SER A 306 -30.59 19.35 -23.99
CA SER A 306 -31.48 18.76 -24.97
C SER A 306 -32.81 19.54 -25.05
N HIS A 307 -33.18 20.01 -26.23
CA HIS A 307 -34.57 20.24 -26.65
C HIS A 307 -34.71 19.57 -28.02
N PHE A 308 -35.29 18.37 -28.08
CA PHE A 308 -36.71 18.04 -28.28
C PHE A 308 -37.17 18.13 -29.75
N HIS A 309 -37.75 17.02 -30.21
CA HIS A 309 -38.41 16.76 -31.49
C HIS A 309 -39.64 17.65 -31.76
N LEU A 310 -40.11 17.59 -33.03
CA LEU A 310 -41.38 18.03 -33.69
C LEU A 310 -41.11 19.23 -34.63
N ASN A 311 -41.34 19.21 -35.94
CA ASN A 311 -42.11 18.39 -36.88
C ASN A 311 -41.32 18.23 -38.18
#